data_AF-A0A2A5P0G2-F1
#
_entry.id   AF-A0A2A5P0G2-F1
#
_cell.length_a   1.000
_cell.length_b   1.000
_cell.length_c   1.000
_cell.angle_alpha   90.00
_cell.angle_beta   90.00
_cell.angle_gamma   90.00
#
_symmetry.space_group_name_H-M   'P 1'
#
loop_
_entity.id
_entity.type
_entity.pdbx_description
1 polymer ?
#
loop_
_entity_poly.entity_id
_entity_poly.type
_entity_poly.pdbx_seq_one_letter_code
_entity_poly.pdbx_strand_id
1 'polypeptide(L)'
;MRCEVCRDKAASHICRKCHRLVCEDCYSASHDACLDCAQVISSQETWYRLTLDRITALDRAFEEALRRETCRDCPVLRDSLLRTLADLKRIGAMARVDGFEDIEREVREVYRRVERKAMTYLARLMMRLKRP
;
A
#
# COMPACT_ATOMS: atom_id res chain seq x y z
N MET A 1 -26.83 -19.44 21.60
CA MET A 1 -25.45 -19.16 22.08
C MET A 1 -25.32 -17.65 22.33
N ARG A 2 -24.48 -17.22 23.28
CA ARG A 2 -24.27 -15.78 23.58
C ARG A 2 -23.23 -15.18 22.65
N CYS A 3 -23.28 -13.85 22.47
CA CYS A 3 -22.28 -13.10 21.74
C CYS A 3 -20.91 -13.18 22.45
N GLU A 4 -19.85 -13.50 21.70
CA GLU A 4 -18.49 -13.63 22.22
C GLU A 4 -17.76 -12.29 22.41
N VAL A 5 -18.34 -11.19 21.89
CA VAL A 5 -17.82 -9.82 22.04
C VAL A 5 -18.38 -9.18 23.31
N CYS A 6 -19.70 -8.99 23.40
CA CYS A 6 -20.32 -8.29 24.54
C CYS A 6 -20.75 -9.21 25.69
N ARG A 7 -20.87 -10.52 25.46
CA ARG A 7 -21.34 -11.55 26.44
C ARG A 7 -22.75 -11.37 26.99
N ASP A 8 -23.47 -10.35 26.54
CA ASP A 8 -24.79 -9.96 27.04
C ASP A 8 -25.92 -10.49 26.16
N LYS A 9 -25.84 -10.25 24.84
CA LYS A 9 -26.89 -10.56 23.87
C LYS A 9 -26.75 -11.94 23.25
N ALA A 10 -27.86 -12.49 22.72
CA ALA A 10 -27.83 -13.70 21.90
C ALA A 10 -27.08 -13.44 20.58
N ALA A 11 -26.25 -14.38 20.15
CA ALA A 11 -25.57 -14.28 18.86
C ALA A 11 -26.55 -14.55 17.70
N SER A 12 -26.47 -13.71 16.67
CA SER A 12 -27.25 -13.81 15.43
C SER A 12 -26.38 -13.98 14.18
N HIS A 13 -25.08 -13.69 14.27
CA HIS A 13 -24.14 -13.72 13.15
C HIS A 13 -22.85 -14.49 13.50
N ILE A 14 -22.11 -14.85 12.45
CA ILE A 14 -20.76 -15.42 12.54
C ILE A 14 -19.81 -14.48 11.80
N CYS A 15 -18.78 -13.97 12.47
CA CYS A 15 -17.77 -13.13 11.81
C CYS A 15 -16.99 -13.94 10.76
N ARG A 16 -16.95 -13.50 9.50
CA ARG A 16 -16.20 -14.23 8.45
C ARG A 16 -14.69 -14.20 8.59
N LYS A 17 -14.15 -13.29 9.41
CA LYS A 17 -12.69 -13.14 9.61
C LYS A 17 -12.16 -13.97 10.77
N CYS A 18 -12.84 -13.95 11.92
CA CYS A 18 -12.38 -14.62 13.14
C CYS A 18 -13.30 -15.76 13.61
N HIS A 19 -14.41 -16.00 12.91
CA HIS A 19 -15.41 -17.04 13.19
C HIS A 19 -16.12 -16.95 14.55
N ARG A 20 -15.97 -15.83 15.27
CA ARG A 20 -16.72 -15.56 16.51
C ARG A 20 -18.22 -15.39 16.24
N LEU A 21 -19.03 -15.92 17.15
CA LEU A 21 -20.47 -15.71 17.23
C LEU A 21 -20.76 -14.31 17.80
N VAL A 22 -21.46 -13.48 17.05
CA VAL A 22 -21.71 -12.07 17.43
C VAL A 22 -23.19 -11.71 17.33
N CYS A 23 -23.63 -10.79 18.19
CA CYS A 23 -24.97 -10.20 18.10
C CYS A 23 -25.00 -9.10 17.03
N GLU A 24 -26.21 -8.68 16.64
CA GLU A 24 -26.44 -7.61 15.66
C GLU A 24 -25.59 -6.35 15.93
N ASP A 25 -25.60 -5.87 17.18
CA ASP A 25 -24.89 -4.64 17.56
C ASP A 25 -23.37 -4.76 17.49
N CYS A 26 -22.83 -5.98 17.60
CA CYS A 26 -21.38 -6.24 17.52
C CYS A 26 -20.94 -6.67 16.11
N TYR A 27 -21.85 -6.64 15.14
CA TYR A 27 -21.61 -7.04 13.76
C TYR A 27 -21.62 -5.80 12.83
N SER A 28 -20.66 -5.77 11.92
CA SER A 28 -20.49 -4.73 10.90
C SER A 28 -20.92 -5.29 9.55
N ALA A 29 -22.13 -4.96 9.09
CA ALA A 29 -22.64 -5.40 7.79
C ALA A 29 -21.75 -4.96 6.61
N SER A 30 -21.15 -3.78 6.67
CA SER A 30 -20.27 -3.26 5.60
C SER A 30 -18.99 -4.08 5.40
N HIS A 31 -18.53 -4.78 6.43
CA HIS A 31 -17.29 -5.56 6.43
C HIS A 31 -17.55 -7.06 6.58
N ASP A 32 -18.83 -7.45 6.74
CA ASP A 32 -19.27 -8.82 7.04
C ASP A 32 -18.44 -9.48 8.17
N ALA A 33 -18.23 -8.71 9.24
CA ALA A 33 -17.30 -9.06 10.32
C ALA A 33 -17.75 -8.48 11.67
N CYS A 34 -17.16 -8.95 12.77
CA CYS A 34 -17.35 -8.31 14.07
C CYS A 34 -16.68 -6.92 14.10
N LEU A 35 -17.12 -6.04 15.00
CA LEU A 35 -16.59 -4.68 15.12
C LEU A 35 -15.06 -4.64 15.33
N ASP A 36 -14.49 -5.57 16.12
CA ASP A 36 -13.03 -5.66 16.31
C ASP A 36 -12.31 -5.89 14.98
N CYS A 37 -12.79 -6.85 14.18
CA CYS A 37 -12.20 -7.15 12.88
C CYS A 37 -12.44 -6.01 11.88
N ALA A 38 -13.63 -5.39 11.89
CA ALA A 38 -13.93 -4.24 11.06
C ALA A 38 -12.96 -3.07 11.34
N GLN A 39 -12.67 -2.80 12.63
CA GLN A 39 -11.70 -1.77 13.02
C GLN A 39 -10.29 -2.07 12.50
N VAL A 40 -9.86 -3.34 12.54
CA VAL A 40 -8.57 -3.75 11.98
C VAL A 40 -8.53 -3.54 10.46
N ILE A 41 -9.58 -3.92 9.74
CA ILE A 41 -9.69 -3.74 8.29
C ILE A 41 -9.60 -2.24 7.93
N SER A 42 -10.37 -1.38 8.59
CA SER A 42 -10.35 0.06 8.34
C SER A 42 -8.99 0.70 8.68
N SER A 43 -8.32 0.20 9.72
CA SER A 43 -6.98 0.66 10.09
C SER A 43 -5.92 0.26 9.06
N GLN A 44 -6.03 -0.95 8.51
CA GLN A 44 -5.18 -1.42 7.41
C GLN A 44 -5.39 -0.59 6.15
N GLU A 45 -6.64 -0.36 5.75
CA GLU A 45 -6.97 0.49 4.61
C GLU A 45 -6.36 1.90 4.76
N THR A 46 -6.51 2.49 5.95
CA THR A 46 -5.93 3.80 6.26
C THR A 46 -4.40 3.78 6.14
N TRP A 47 -3.75 2.75 6.67
CA TRP A 47 -2.31 2.59 6.57
C TRP A 47 -1.83 2.49 5.11
N TYR A 48 -2.56 1.76 4.26
CA TYR A 48 -2.27 1.67 2.84
C TYR A 48 -2.33 3.03 2.16
N ARG A 49 -3.42 3.79 2.39
CA ARG A 49 -3.60 5.13 1.82
C ARG A 49 -2.49 6.08 2.24
N LEU A 50 -2.18 6.15 3.54
CA LEU A 50 -1.09 6.98 4.06
C LEU A 50 0.27 6.61 3.46
N THR A 51 0.51 5.31 3.28
CA THR A 51 1.76 4.83 2.66
C THR A 51 1.84 5.23 1.20
N LEU A 52 0.73 5.13 0.46
CA LEU A 52 0.63 5.52 -0.94
C LEU A 52 0.78 7.03 -1.14
N ASP A 53 0.18 7.84 -0.26
CA ASP A 53 0.33 9.30 -0.25
C ASP A 53 1.80 9.69 -0.07
N ARG A 54 2.46 9.07 0.90
CA ARG A 54 3.89 9.28 1.15
C ARG A 54 4.75 8.91 -0.07
N ILE A 55 4.48 7.77 -0.71
CA ILE A 55 5.21 7.35 -1.91
C ILE A 55 4.91 8.30 -3.08
N THR A 56 3.69 8.80 -3.20
CA THR A 56 3.32 9.77 -4.23
C THR A 56 4.04 11.11 -4.03
N ALA A 57 4.25 11.53 -2.78
CA ALA A 57 5.09 12.68 -2.47
C ALA A 57 6.56 12.43 -2.88
N LEU A 58 7.10 11.24 -2.62
CA LEU A 58 8.45 10.85 -3.07
C LEU A 58 8.56 10.80 -4.60
N ASP A 59 7.53 10.33 -5.31
CA ASP A 59 7.48 10.31 -6.78
C ASP A 59 7.65 11.72 -7.37
N ARG A 60 7.07 12.74 -6.73
CA ARG A 60 7.26 14.16 -7.10
C ARG A 60 8.70 14.62 -6.83
N ALA A 61 9.26 14.27 -5.67
CA ALA A 61 10.65 14.60 -5.34
C ALA A 61 11.65 13.96 -6.32
N PHE A 62 11.39 12.74 -6.80
CA PHE A 62 12.22 12.10 -7.82
C PHE A 62 12.20 12.84 -9.16
N GLU A 63 11.03 13.35 -9.58
CA GLU A 63 10.90 14.16 -10.80
C GLU A 63 11.77 15.41 -10.71
N GLU A 64 11.73 16.12 -9.58
CA GLU A 64 12.56 17.31 -9.36
C GLU A 64 14.05 16.97 -9.31
N ALA A 65 14.42 15.88 -8.63
CA ALA A 65 15.80 15.43 -8.52
C ALA A 65 16.38 15.06 -9.91
N LEU A 66 15.61 14.38 -10.75
CA LEU A 66 16.06 13.97 -12.10
C LEU A 66 16.35 15.13 -13.06
N ARG A 67 15.87 16.34 -12.74
CA ARG A 67 16.17 17.57 -13.49
C ARG A 67 17.50 18.21 -13.06
N ARG A 68 17.98 17.91 -11.85
CA ARG A 68 19.23 18.47 -11.33
C ARG A 68 20.43 17.69 -11.86
N GLU A 69 21.45 18.40 -12.32
CA GLU A 69 22.66 17.78 -12.87
C GLU A 69 23.45 16.97 -11.83
N THR A 70 23.47 17.44 -10.58
CA THR A 70 24.14 16.78 -9.45
C THR A 70 23.53 15.43 -9.11
N CYS A 71 22.28 15.19 -9.49
CA CYS A 71 21.57 13.95 -9.20
C CYS A 71 21.76 12.88 -10.29
N ARG A 72 22.45 13.17 -11.41
CA ARG A 72 22.56 12.26 -12.55
C ARG A 72 23.18 10.90 -12.22
N ASP A 73 24.14 10.87 -11.29
CA ASP A 73 24.81 9.64 -10.83
C ASP A 73 24.66 9.44 -9.32
N CYS A 74 23.68 10.09 -8.70
CA CYS A 74 23.51 10.08 -7.25
C CYS A 74 23.12 8.67 -6.75
N PRO A 75 23.99 7.98 -5.98
CA PRO A 75 23.69 6.64 -5.48
C PRO A 75 22.45 6.62 -4.57
N VAL A 76 22.20 7.71 -3.85
CA VAL A 76 21.02 7.89 -2.99
C VAL A 76 19.75 7.92 -3.82
N LEU A 77 19.73 8.64 -4.95
CA LEU A 77 18.58 8.68 -5.84
C LEU A 77 18.31 7.30 -6.45
N ARG A 78 19.37 6.59 -6.88
CA ARG A 78 19.25 5.23 -7.40
C ARG A 78 18.63 4.28 -6.38
N ASP A 79 19.20 4.24 -5.17
CA ASP A 79 18.72 3.37 -4.09
C ASP A 79 17.28 3.71 -3.70
N SER A 80 16.95 5.00 -3.61
CA SER A 80 15.59 5.46 -3.29
C SER A 80 14.57 5.03 -4.35
N LEU A 81 14.89 5.16 -5.64
CA LEU A 81 14.02 4.71 -6.74
C LEU A 81 13.76 3.21 -6.68
N LEU A 82 14.83 2.41 -6.52
CA LEU A 82 14.72 0.95 -6.50
C LEU A 82 13.97 0.43 -5.27
N ARG A 83 14.23 1.00 -4.08
CA ARG A 83 13.49 0.68 -2.86
C ARG A 83 12.01 1.04 -2.99
N THR A 84 11.71 2.21 -3.55
CA THR A 84 10.32 2.63 -3.77
C THR A 84 9.58 1.66 -4.70
N LEU A 85 10.22 1.15 -5.75
CA LEU A 85 9.63 0.12 -6.61
C LEU A 85 9.38 -1.19 -5.88
N ALA A 86 10.32 -1.63 -5.02
CA ALA A 86 10.14 -2.82 -4.21
C ALA A 86 8.99 -2.65 -3.19
N ASP A 87 8.91 -1.50 -2.55
CA ASP A 87 7.82 -1.16 -1.62
C ASP A 87 6.46 -1.14 -2.32
N LEU A 88 6.35 -0.52 -3.50
CA LEU A 88 5.11 -0.51 -4.28
C LEU A 88 4.67 -1.92 -4.67
N LYS A 89 5.60 -2.81 -5.06
CA LYS A 89 5.27 -4.22 -5.34
C LYS A 89 4.73 -4.93 -4.09
N ARG A 90 5.38 -4.73 -2.94
CA ARG A 90 4.97 -5.33 -1.67
C ARG A 90 3.59 -4.83 -1.24
N ILE A 91 3.38 -3.53 -1.25
CA ILE A 91 2.11 -2.89 -0.88
C ILE A 91 0.98 -3.37 -1.80
N GLY A 92 1.21 -3.41 -3.11
CA GLY A 92 0.22 -3.89 -4.07
C GLY A 92 -0.14 -5.35 -3.87
N ALA A 93 0.84 -6.21 -3.55
CA ALA A 93 0.57 -7.61 -3.23
C ALA A 93 -0.27 -7.76 -1.96
N MET A 94 0.02 -7.00 -0.91
CA MET A 94 -0.75 -7.06 0.33
C MET A 94 -2.17 -6.52 0.14
N ALA A 95 -2.33 -5.35 -0.52
CA ALA A 95 -3.64 -4.77 -0.82
C ALA A 95 -4.54 -5.73 -1.62
N ARG A 96 -3.96 -6.49 -2.57
CA ARG A 96 -4.67 -7.54 -3.30
C ARG A 96 -5.17 -8.66 -2.40
N VAL A 97 -4.31 -9.17 -1.51
CA VAL A 97 -4.67 -10.24 -0.55
C VAL A 97 -5.81 -9.78 0.37
N ASP A 98 -5.76 -8.51 0.78
CA ASP A 98 -6.77 -7.95 1.69
C ASP A 98 -8.06 -7.52 0.96
N GLY A 99 -8.09 -7.56 -0.37
CA GLY A 99 -9.26 -7.23 -1.20
C GLY A 99 -9.46 -5.73 -1.44
N PHE A 100 -8.43 -4.91 -1.24
CA PHE A 100 -8.48 -3.47 -1.49
C PHE A 100 -8.16 -3.14 -2.95
N GLU A 101 -9.10 -3.43 -3.85
CA GLU A 101 -8.93 -3.30 -5.30
C GLU A 101 -8.58 -1.87 -5.75
N ASP A 102 -9.21 -0.85 -5.15
CA ASP A 102 -8.95 0.55 -5.47
C ASP A 102 -7.51 0.95 -5.13
N ILE A 103 -7.05 0.58 -3.94
CA ILE A 103 -5.66 0.80 -3.51
C ILE A 103 -4.70 0.05 -4.43
N GLU A 104 -5.00 -1.21 -4.78
CA GLU A 104 -4.13 -1.99 -5.67
C GLU A 104 -4.01 -1.34 -7.06
N ARG A 105 -5.11 -0.80 -7.59
CA ARG A 105 -5.12 -0.07 -8.86
C ARG A 105 -4.25 1.18 -8.78
N GLU A 106 -4.41 2.00 -7.75
CA GLU A 106 -3.60 3.21 -7.57
C GLU A 106 -2.11 2.89 -7.38
N VAL A 107 -1.77 1.86 -6.60
CA VAL A 107 -0.38 1.38 -6.44
C VAL A 107 0.23 1.02 -7.80
N ARG A 108 -0.52 0.33 -8.67
CA ARG A 108 -0.05 -0.02 -10.03
C ARG A 108 0.22 1.23 -10.88
N GLU A 109 -0.61 2.26 -10.76
CA GLU A 109 -0.40 3.52 -11.47
C GLU A 109 0.87 4.24 -10.99
N VAL A 110 1.06 4.35 -9.67
CA VAL A 110 2.25 4.98 -9.09
C VAL A 110 3.51 4.19 -9.44
N TYR A 111 3.45 2.86 -9.39
CA TYR A 111 4.54 1.98 -9.79
C TYR A 111 5.02 2.28 -11.21
N ARG A 112 4.11 2.39 -12.18
CA ARG A 112 4.46 2.71 -13.58
C ARG A 112 5.14 4.07 -13.71
N ARG A 113 4.73 5.07 -12.92
CA ARG A 113 5.37 6.41 -12.93
C ARG A 113 6.80 6.34 -12.40
N VAL A 114 6.99 5.70 -11.25
CA VAL A 114 8.32 5.54 -10.63
C VAL A 114 9.23 4.67 -11.49
N GLU A 115 8.69 3.63 -12.13
CA GLU A 115 9.46 2.73 -13.01
C GLU A 115 10.02 3.47 -14.22
N ARG A 116 9.22 4.31 -14.88
CA ARG A 116 9.71 5.16 -15.99
C ARG A 116 10.86 6.08 -15.55
N LYS A 117 10.79 6.62 -14.33
CA LYS A 117 11.84 7.47 -13.76
C LYS A 117 13.12 6.67 -13.47
N ALA A 118 12.98 5.49 -12.89
CA ALA A 118 14.09 4.57 -12.66
C ALA A 118 14.77 4.14 -13.97
N MET A 119 13.99 3.78 -14.99
CA MET A 119 14.53 3.45 -16.31
C MET A 119 15.27 4.63 -16.95
N THR A 120 14.70 5.83 -16.87
CA THR A 120 15.35 7.06 -17.35
C THR A 120 16.70 7.30 -16.64
N TYR A 121 16.73 7.13 -15.32
CA TYR A 121 17.94 7.25 -14.52
C TYR A 121 19.00 6.23 -14.95
N LEU A 122 18.63 4.95 -15.03
CA LEU A 122 19.55 3.86 -15.37
C LEU A 122 20.08 3.98 -16.80
N ALA A 123 19.25 4.36 -17.77
CA ALA A 123 19.67 4.59 -19.14
C ALA A 123 20.75 5.70 -19.24
N ARG A 124 20.56 6.80 -18.50
CA ARG A 124 21.55 7.89 -18.41
C ARG A 124 22.88 7.41 -17.81
N LEU A 125 22.81 6.64 -16.72
CA LEU A 125 23.98 6.07 -16.06
C LEU A 125 24.76 5.14 -17.01
N MET A 126 24.05 4.27 -17.73
CA MET A 126 24.67 3.34 -18.69
C MET A 126 25.35 4.06 -19.87
N MET A 127 24.76 5.13 -20.39
CA MET A 127 25.37 5.92 -21.48
C MET A 127 26.68 6.58 -21.03
N ARG A 128 26.80 6.97 -19.76
CA ARG A 128 28.05 7.50 -19.20
C ARG A 128 29.13 6.43 -19.05
N LEU A 129 28.78 5.26 -18.52
CA LEU A 129 29.73 4.16 -18.32
C LEU A 129 30.30 3.60 -19.64
N LYS A 130 29.63 3.85 -20.78
CA LYS A 130 30.10 3.48 -22.12
C LYS A 130 31.02 4.51 -22.79
N ARG A 131 31.26 5.68 -22.19
CA ARG A 131 32.27 6.64 -22.70
C ARG A 131 33.65 6.22 -22.18
N PRO A 132 34.57 5.77 -23.07
CA PRO A 132 35.96 5.50 -22.69
C PRO A 132 36.69 6.78 -22.30
#